data_AF-X1RA41-F1
#
_entry.id   AF-X1RA41-F1
#
_cell.length_a   1.000
_cell.length_b   1.000
_cell.length_c   1.000
_cell.angle_alpha   90.00
_cell.angle_beta   90.00
_cell.angle_gamma   90.00
#
_symmetry.space_group_name_H-M   'P 1'
#
loop_
_entity.id
_entity.type
_entity.pdbx_description
1 polymer ?
#
loop_
_entity_poly.entity_id
_entity_poly.type
_entity_poly.pdbx_seq_one_letter_code
_entity_poly.pdbx_strand_id
1 'polypeptide(L)'
;MMVSLPDTEEIFFRYASDEQLKHVPKPLELVMETYDVRISVIAESNTRALSNVEPGKIVLQQRARTELMRTFMRRSAAEELRWTVAAFPTSAFAQDAEMSLSEYEDFVYGACLPDMDDPVGYWQQVSARQEKIVSWLKGKANLHIRG
;
A
#
# COMPACT_ATOMS: atom_id res chain seq x y z
N MET A 1 12.96 5.03 5.64
CA MET A 1 11.64 5.09 6.31
C MET A 1 11.18 6.54 6.24
N MET A 2 10.03 6.81 5.60
CA MET A 2 9.38 8.12 5.73
C MET A 2 8.38 7.99 6.87
N VAL A 3 8.59 8.77 7.92
CA VAL A 3 7.68 8.82 9.07
C VAL A 3 6.65 9.90 8.77
N SER A 4 5.37 9.53 8.84
CA SER A 4 4.27 10.48 8.92
C SER A 4 3.76 10.47 10.36
N LEU A 5 3.40 11.65 10.87
CA LEU A 5 2.75 11.77 12.17
C LEU A 5 1.24 11.82 11.95
N PRO A 6 0.43 11.36 12.93
CA PRO A 6 -1.02 11.52 12.88
C PRO A 6 -1.42 12.95 12.49
N ASP A 7 -2.47 13.07 11.69
CA ASP A 7 -3.09 14.33 11.23
C ASP A 7 -2.23 15.23 10.34
N THR A 8 -0.92 14.96 10.17
CA THR A 8 -0.04 15.82 9.35
C THR A 8 -0.45 15.86 7.89
N GLU A 9 -0.96 14.76 7.34
CA GLU A 9 -1.46 14.71 5.97
C GLU A 9 -2.73 15.55 5.80
N GLU A 10 -3.66 15.48 6.76
CA GLU A 10 -4.87 16.32 6.76
C GLU A 10 -4.51 17.80 6.86
N ILE A 11 -3.63 18.18 7.79
CA ILE A 11 -3.13 19.55 7.94
C ILE A 11 -2.49 20.01 6.63
N PHE A 12 -1.64 19.18 6.02
CA PHE A 12 -0.99 19.51 4.76
C PHE A 12 -2.02 19.80 3.68
N PHE A 13 -2.97 18.90 3.42
CA PHE A 13 -3.98 19.16 2.38
C PHE A 13 -4.91 20.33 2.71
N ARG A 14 -5.23 20.54 3.98
CA ARG A 14 -6.08 21.66 4.40
C ARG A 14 -5.42 23.02 4.10
N TYR A 15 -4.14 23.18 4.43
CA TYR A 15 -3.47 24.48 4.42
C TYR A 15 -2.45 24.69 3.31
N ALA A 16 -1.99 23.64 2.62
CA ALA A 16 -1.00 23.77 1.56
C ALA A 16 -1.53 24.60 0.39
N SER A 17 -0.62 25.41 -0.16
CA SER A 17 -0.80 26.08 -1.45
C SER A 17 -0.65 25.09 -2.60
N ASP A 18 -1.13 25.48 -3.79
CA ASP A 18 -0.91 24.71 -5.02
C ASP A 18 0.57 24.43 -5.30
N GLU A 19 1.46 25.37 -4.99
CA GLU A 19 2.90 25.21 -5.17
C GLU A 19 3.44 24.12 -4.24
N GLN A 20 3.03 24.12 -2.97
CA GLN A 20 3.41 23.10 -2.00
C GLN A 20 2.83 21.72 -2.35
N LEU A 21 1.61 21.66 -2.86
CA LEU A 21 0.97 20.42 -3.33
C LEU A 21 1.67 19.85 -4.57
N LYS A 22 2.20 20.72 -5.45
CA LYS A 22 2.95 20.33 -6.65
C LYS A 22 4.41 19.98 -6.35
N HIS A 23 4.93 20.35 -5.19
CA HIS A 23 6.32 20.11 -4.84
C HIS A 23 6.54 18.62 -4.55
N VAL A 24 7.53 18.02 -5.22
CA VAL A 24 8.03 16.68 -4.92
C VAL A 24 9.32 16.81 -4.12
N PRO A 25 9.34 16.40 -2.84
CA PRO A 25 10.55 16.47 -2.02
C PRO A 25 11.65 15.57 -2.58
N LYS A 26 12.89 16.07 -2.67
CA LYS A 26 14.03 15.28 -3.17
C LYS A 26 14.27 13.95 -2.43
N PRO A 27 14.07 13.84 -1.10
CA PRO A 27 14.17 12.55 -0.42
C PRO A 27 13.21 11.48 -0.94
N LEU A 28 12.00 11.87 -1.38
CA LEU A 28 11.03 10.95 -1.98
C LEU A 28 11.54 10.38 -3.30
N GLU A 29 12.13 11.22 -4.14
CA GLU A 29 12.79 10.79 -5.39
C GLU A 29 13.93 9.84 -5.11
N LEU A 30 14.84 10.19 -4.19
CA LEU A 30 16.00 9.38 -3.87
C LEU A 30 15.62 7.96 -3.45
N VAL A 31 14.59 7.81 -2.61
CA VAL A 31 14.09 6.49 -2.20
C VAL A 31 13.59 5.69 -3.41
N MET A 32 12.85 6.30 -4.32
CA MET A 32 12.32 5.60 -5.50
C MET A 32 13.39 5.30 -6.54
N GLU A 33 14.42 6.14 -6.66
CA GLU A 33 15.47 6.02 -7.67
C GLU A 33 16.60 5.06 -7.26
N THR A 34 16.94 5.01 -5.98
CA THR A 34 18.20 4.39 -5.54
C THR A 34 18.07 3.23 -4.57
N TYR A 35 16.93 3.08 -3.89
CA TYR A 35 16.81 2.01 -2.88
C TYR A 35 16.49 0.69 -3.57
N ASP A 36 17.01 -0.41 -3.02
CA ASP A 36 16.77 -1.77 -3.56
C ASP A 36 15.56 -2.45 -2.91
N VAL A 37 15.20 -2.04 -1.69
CA VAL A 37 14.13 -2.64 -0.90
C VAL A 37 13.27 -1.58 -0.22
N ARG A 38 11.94 -1.75 -0.30
CA ARG A 38 10.96 -0.91 0.40
C ARG A 38 9.93 -1.78 1.13
N ILE A 39 9.83 -1.58 2.43
CA ILE A 39 8.78 -2.18 3.27
C ILE A 39 7.85 -1.07 3.72
N SER A 40 6.56 -1.21 3.47
CA SER A 40 5.52 -0.30 3.94
C SER A 40 4.62 -0.99 4.94
N VAL A 41 4.38 -0.35 6.08
CA VAL A 41 3.39 -0.80 7.06
C VAL A 41 2.23 0.18 7.02
N ILE A 42 1.04 -0.33 6.71
CA ILE A 42 -0.23 0.40 6.71
C ILE A 42 -0.76 0.33 8.14
N ALA A 43 -0.87 1.46 8.82
CA ALA A 43 -1.11 1.55 10.27
C ALA A 43 -1.88 2.84 10.63
N GLU A 44 -2.87 3.19 9.83
CA GLU A 44 -3.62 4.43 9.91
C GLU A 44 -4.37 4.49 11.24
N SER A 45 -4.22 5.60 11.96
CA SER A 45 -4.98 5.90 13.18
C SER A 45 -6.34 6.55 12.90
N ASN A 46 -6.56 7.03 11.67
CA ASN A 46 -7.81 7.62 11.22
C ASN A 46 -7.95 7.44 9.70
N THR A 47 -8.75 6.46 9.29
CA THR A 47 -9.01 6.15 7.87
C THR A 47 -9.88 7.20 7.17
N ARG A 48 -10.51 8.11 7.94
CA ARG A 48 -11.40 9.16 7.45
C ARG A 48 -10.78 10.55 7.50
N ALA A 49 -9.49 10.68 7.82
CA ALA A 49 -8.80 11.97 8.02
C ALA A 49 -8.97 12.94 6.83
N LEU A 50 -9.02 12.42 5.60
CA LEU A 50 -9.13 13.26 4.39
C LEU A 50 -10.56 13.42 3.85
N SER A 51 -11.59 12.94 4.56
CA SER A 51 -12.98 12.90 4.05
C SER A 51 -13.54 14.27 3.66
N ASN A 52 -13.08 15.34 4.31
CA ASN A 52 -13.53 16.71 4.05
C ASN A 52 -12.51 17.55 3.26
N VAL A 53 -11.41 16.93 2.81
CA VAL A 53 -10.41 17.61 1.98
C VAL A 53 -10.98 17.80 0.58
N GLU A 54 -10.73 18.97 0.00
CA GLU A 54 -11.11 19.26 -1.38
C GLU A 54 -10.44 18.24 -2.35
N PRO A 55 -11.21 17.48 -3.15
CA PRO A 55 -10.65 16.45 -4.02
C PRO A 55 -9.62 16.99 -5.03
N GLY A 56 -9.76 18.25 -5.46
CA GLY A 56 -8.84 18.92 -6.38
C GLY A 56 -7.40 18.97 -5.85
N LYS A 57 -7.22 19.16 -4.54
CA LYS A 57 -5.91 19.20 -3.89
C LYS A 57 -5.23 17.83 -3.88
N ILE A 58 -6.00 16.77 -3.61
CA ILE A 58 -5.52 15.38 -3.65
C ILE A 58 -5.07 15.04 -5.08
N VAL A 59 -5.92 15.34 -6.06
CA VAL A 59 -5.61 15.12 -7.48
C VAL A 59 -4.36 15.90 -7.90
N LEU A 60 -4.18 17.13 -7.44
CA LEU A 60 -3.02 17.94 -7.75
C LEU A 60 -1.72 17.32 -7.23
N GLN A 61 -1.71 16.86 -5.98
CA GLN A 61 -0.55 16.18 -5.40
C GLN A 61 -0.26 14.84 -6.10
N GLN A 62 -1.30 14.06 -6.43
CA GLN A 62 -1.14 12.80 -7.17
C GLN A 62 -0.53 13.03 -8.56
N ARG A 63 -0.97 14.07 -9.28
CA ARG A 63 -0.40 14.45 -10.58
C ARG A 63 1.08 14.81 -10.48
N ALA A 64 1.46 15.59 -9.45
CA ALA A 64 2.85 15.95 -9.23
C ALA A 64 3.75 14.72 -8.98
N ARG A 65 3.21 13.65 -8.39
CA ARG A 65 3.92 12.40 -8.08
C ARG A 65 3.87 11.35 -9.20
N THR A 66 3.35 11.69 -10.39
CA THR A 66 3.22 10.74 -11.51
C THR A 66 4.56 10.10 -11.89
N GLU A 67 5.64 10.88 -11.98
CA GLU A 67 6.96 10.37 -12.37
C GLU A 67 7.58 9.45 -11.30
N LEU A 68 7.30 9.70 -10.02
CA LEU A 68 7.69 8.78 -8.94
C LEU A 68 6.99 7.43 -9.12
N MET A 69 5.69 7.44 -9.42
CA MET A 69 4.93 6.21 -9.63
C MET A 69 5.41 5.45 -10.86
N ARG A 70 5.73 6.15 -11.96
CA ARG A 70 6.33 5.54 -13.16
C ARG A 70 7.67 4.88 -12.85
N THR A 71 8.53 5.56 -12.10
CA THR A 71 9.83 5.01 -11.67
C THR A 71 9.65 3.79 -10.79
N PHE A 72 8.76 3.86 -9.79
CA PHE A 72 8.43 2.74 -8.92
C PHE A 72 7.95 1.51 -9.71
N MET A 73 6.98 1.69 -10.61
CA MET A 73 6.44 0.59 -11.43
C MET A 73 7.50 -0.01 -12.36
N ARG A 74 8.29 0.82 -13.03
CA ARG A 74 9.38 0.37 -13.91
C ARG A 74 10.40 -0.48 -13.14
N ARG A 75 10.89 0.01 -12.00
CA ARG A 75 11.90 -0.68 -11.19
C ARG A 75 11.35 -1.95 -10.55
N SER A 76 10.09 -1.93 -10.11
CA SER A 76 9.41 -3.12 -9.59
C SER A 76 9.29 -4.20 -10.66
N ALA A 77 8.91 -3.86 -11.89
CA ALA A 77 8.77 -4.81 -12.98
C ALA A 77 10.11 -5.36 -13.47
N ALA A 78 11.19 -4.57 -13.35
CA ALA A 78 12.55 -4.97 -13.67
C ALA A 78 13.26 -5.70 -12.51
N GLU A 79 12.57 -5.95 -11.38
CA GLU A 79 13.13 -6.53 -10.16
C GLU A 79 14.28 -5.72 -9.51
N GLU A 80 14.52 -4.49 -9.98
CA GLU A 80 15.49 -3.52 -9.44
C GLU A 80 15.06 -2.94 -8.09
N LEU A 81 13.76 -3.00 -7.77
CA LEU A 81 13.19 -2.57 -6.51
C LEU A 81 12.24 -3.65 -5.98
N ARG A 82 12.64 -4.31 -4.90
CA ARG A 82 11.79 -5.26 -4.17
C ARG A 82 10.94 -4.50 -3.17
N TRP A 83 9.66 -4.83 -3.08
CA TRP A 83 8.78 -4.16 -2.14
C TRP A 83 7.74 -5.10 -1.56
N THR A 84 7.28 -4.74 -0.36
CA THR A 84 6.13 -5.39 0.27
C THR A 84 5.34 -4.37 1.09
N VAL A 85 4.06 -4.66 1.27
CA VAL A 85 3.13 -3.87 2.05
C VAL A 85 2.46 -4.83 3.04
N ALA A 86 2.47 -4.47 4.32
CA ALA A 86 1.80 -5.22 5.36
C ALA A 86 0.84 -4.29 6.13
N ALA A 87 -0.32 -4.81 6.52
CA ALA A 87 -1.21 -4.10 7.44
C ALA A 87 -0.78 -4.35 8.88
N PHE A 88 -0.88 -3.32 9.71
CA PHE A 88 -0.80 -3.42 11.17
C PHE A 88 -2.18 -3.09 11.74
N PRO A 89 -2.70 -3.91 12.67
CA PRO A 89 -4.02 -3.68 13.24
C PRO A 89 -4.04 -2.39 14.05
N THR A 90 -5.02 -1.53 13.76
CA THR A 90 -5.29 -0.30 14.50
C THR A 90 -6.77 -0.22 14.84
N SER A 91 -7.12 0.60 15.83
CA SER A 91 -8.53 0.82 16.18
C SER A 91 -9.34 1.40 15.01
N ALA A 92 -8.72 2.19 14.14
CA ALA A 92 -9.41 2.74 12.97
C ALA A 92 -9.80 1.65 11.96
N PHE A 93 -8.88 0.71 11.69
CA PHE A 93 -9.19 -0.42 10.82
C PHE A 93 -10.20 -1.39 11.43
N ALA A 94 -10.10 -1.66 12.74
CA ALA A 94 -11.07 -2.48 13.43
C ALA A 94 -12.49 -1.88 13.34
N GLN A 95 -12.62 -0.56 13.53
CA GLN A 95 -13.89 0.15 13.40
C GLN A 95 -14.47 0.06 11.98
N ASP A 96 -13.63 0.21 10.95
CA ASP A 96 -14.08 0.08 9.55
C ASP A 96 -14.47 -1.36 9.18
N ALA A 97 -13.91 -2.35 9.87
CA ALA A 97 -14.28 -3.76 9.73
C ALA A 97 -15.45 -4.19 10.64
N GLU A 98 -16.03 -3.28 11.42
CA GLU A 98 -17.07 -3.57 12.42
C GLU A 98 -16.64 -4.62 13.46
N MET A 99 -15.36 -4.60 13.85
CA MET A 99 -14.74 -5.53 14.80
C MET A 99 -14.20 -4.79 16.03
N SER A 100 -14.06 -5.51 17.15
CA SER A 100 -13.17 -5.06 18.23
C SER A 100 -11.71 -5.09 17.75
N LEU A 101 -10.82 -4.36 18.44
CA LEU A 101 -9.40 -4.36 18.09
C LEU A 101 -8.80 -5.77 18.16
N SER A 102 -9.12 -6.55 19.20
CA SER A 102 -8.62 -7.92 19.35
C SER A 102 -9.10 -8.86 18.25
N GLU A 103 -10.37 -8.77 17.85
CA GLU A 103 -10.88 -9.58 16.72
C GLU A 103 -10.19 -9.21 15.40
N TYR A 104 -9.92 -7.92 15.20
CA TYR A 104 -9.20 -7.45 14.02
C TYR A 104 -7.72 -7.86 14.03
N GLU A 105 -7.08 -7.85 15.20
CA GLU A 105 -5.72 -8.38 15.40
C GLU A 105 -5.66 -9.87 15.00
N ASP A 106 -6.54 -10.68 15.57
CA ASP A 106 -6.63 -12.12 15.25
C ASP A 106 -6.88 -12.35 13.76
N PHE A 107 -7.75 -11.53 13.13
CA PHE A 107 -8.00 -11.59 11.70
C PHE A 107 -6.76 -11.25 10.86
N VAL A 108 -6.10 -10.11 11.12
CA VAL A 108 -4.94 -9.65 10.33
C VAL A 108 -3.76 -10.61 10.51
N TYR A 109 -3.46 -10.99 11.75
CA TYR A 109 -2.36 -11.91 12.03
C TYR A 109 -2.65 -13.31 11.50
N GLY A 110 -3.87 -13.81 11.67
CA GLY A 110 -4.30 -15.08 11.07
C GLY A 110 -4.24 -15.08 9.54
N ALA A 111 -4.48 -13.95 8.88
CA ALA A 111 -4.38 -13.84 7.43
C ALA A 111 -2.91 -13.74 6.94
N CYS A 112 -2.04 -13.06 7.68
CA CYS A 112 -0.67 -12.76 7.25
C CYS A 112 0.36 -13.79 7.73
N LEU A 113 0.11 -14.42 8.89
CA LEU A 113 0.98 -15.39 9.55
C LEU A 113 0.14 -16.60 10.05
N PRO A 114 -0.55 -17.33 9.13
CA PRO A 114 -1.54 -18.35 9.49
C PRO A 114 -0.93 -19.60 10.14
N ASP A 115 0.33 -19.90 9.87
CA ASP A 115 1.06 -21.02 10.47
C ASP A 115 2.26 -20.45 11.24
N MET A 116 2.21 -20.52 12.56
CA MET A 116 3.29 -20.02 13.43
C MET A 116 4.49 -20.96 13.48
N ASP A 117 4.30 -22.24 13.15
CA ASP A 117 5.36 -23.26 13.18
C ASP A 117 6.15 -23.27 11.85
N ASP A 118 5.48 -23.03 10.72
CA ASP A 118 6.11 -22.87 9.40
C ASP A 118 5.45 -21.79 8.51
N PRO A 119 5.62 -20.50 8.84
CA PRO A 119 5.00 -19.42 8.08
C PRO A 119 5.55 -19.32 6.64
N VAL A 120 6.82 -19.67 6.44
CA VAL A 120 7.46 -19.62 5.12
C VAL A 120 6.94 -20.74 4.23
N GLY A 121 6.85 -21.97 4.74
CA GLY A 121 6.31 -23.11 4.01
C GLY A 121 4.85 -22.90 3.63
N TYR A 122 4.04 -22.29 4.50
CA TYR A 122 2.67 -21.89 4.16
C TYR A 122 2.64 -20.97 2.93
N TRP A 123 3.43 -19.88 2.94
CA TRP A 123 3.45 -18.93 1.83
C TRP A 123 4.04 -19.52 0.54
N GLN A 124 4.99 -20.45 0.63
CA GLN A 124 5.47 -21.22 -0.52
C GLN A 124 4.36 -22.07 -1.15
N GLN A 125 3.50 -22.70 -0.33
CA GLN A 125 2.35 -23.46 -0.83
C GLN A 125 1.31 -22.55 -1.50
N VAL A 126 1.05 -21.37 -0.93
CA VAL A 126 0.19 -20.35 -1.54
C VAL A 126 0.75 -19.93 -2.90
N SER A 127 2.06 -19.65 -2.99
CA SER A 127 2.75 -19.32 -4.24
C SER A 127 2.58 -20.43 -5.27
N ALA A 128 2.81 -21.70 -4.90
CA ALA A 128 2.62 -22.85 -5.79
C ALA A 128 1.17 -23.01 -6.27
N ARG A 129 0.17 -22.67 -5.43
CA ARG A 129 -1.24 -22.67 -5.84
C ARG A 129 -1.54 -21.54 -6.83
N GLN A 130 -1.02 -20.34 -6.58
CA GLN A 130 -1.20 -19.19 -7.47
C GLN A 130 -0.52 -19.39 -8.82
N GLU A 131 0.64 -20.04 -8.85
CA GLU A 131 1.36 -20.36 -10.09
C GLU A 131 0.51 -21.20 -11.06
N LYS A 132 -0.33 -22.11 -10.55
CA LYS A 132 -1.28 -22.87 -11.39
C LYS A 132 -2.27 -21.94 -12.11
N ILE A 133 -2.75 -20.89 -11.43
CA ILE A 133 -3.68 -19.91 -11.99
C ILE A 133 -2.95 -19.01 -13.00
N VAL A 134 -1.76 -18.54 -12.66
CA VAL A 134 -0.90 -17.73 -13.55
C VAL A 134 -0.62 -18.51 -14.84
N SER A 135 -0.20 -19.76 -14.71
CA SER A 135 0.06 -20.66 -15.83
C SER A 135 -1.19 -20.89 -16.70
N TRP A 136 -2.38 -21.02 -16.09
CA TRP A 136 -3.63 -21.15 -16.83
C TRP A 136 -4.01 -19.87 -17.59
N LEU A 137 -3.82 -18.69 -16.97
CA LEU A 137 -4.12 -17.38 -17.54
C LEU A 137 -3.16 -16.98 -18.66
N LYS A 138 -1.91 -17.48 -18.63
CA LYS A 138 -0.87 -17.13 -19.60
C LYS A 138 -1.36 -17.33 -21.04
N GLY A 139 -1.31 -16.26 -21.83
CA GLY A 139 -1.71 -16.25 -23.24
C GLY A 139 -3.22 -16.14 -23.50
N LYS A 140 -4.08 -16.05 -22.47
CA LYS A 140 -5.51 -15.81 -22.67
C LYS A 140 -5.79 -14.31 -22.84
N ALA A 141 -6.52 -13.96 -23.90
CA ALA A 141 -6.88 -12.57 -24.19
C ALA A 141 -8.22 -12.14 -23.56
N ASN A 142 -9.13 -13.08 -23.33
CA ASN A 142 -10.46 -12.80 -22.81
C ASN A 142 -10.80 -13.76 -21.67
N LEU A 143 -11.37 -13.23 -20.59
CA LEU A 143 -11.92 -13.98 -19.47
C LEU A 143 -13.38 -13.58 -19.31
N HIS A 144 -14.29 -14.56 -19.33
CA HIS A 144 -15.70 -14.33 -19.06
C HIS A 144 -16.08 -15.03 -17.75
N ILE A 145 -16.39 -14.24 -16.74
CA ILE A 145 -16.79 -14.72 -15.42
C ILE A 145 -18.32 -14.72 -15.36
N ARG A 146 -18.91 -15.84 -14.94
CA ARG A 146 -20.35 -15.94 -14.66
C ARG A 146 -20.51 -16.20 -13.17
N GLY A 147 -21.27 -15.31 -12.51
CA GLY A 147 -21.63 -15.39 -11.10
C GLY A 147 -23.13 -15.44 -10.93
#